data_AF-A0A821SIP2-F1
#
_entry.id   AF-A0A821SIP2-F1
#
_cell.length_a   1.000
_cell.length_b   1.000
_cell.length_c   1.000
_cell.angle_alpha   90.00
_cell.angle_beta   90.00
_cell.angle_gamma   90.00
#
_symmetry.space_group_name_H-M   'P 1'
#
loop_
_entity.id
_entity.type
_entity.pdbx_description
1 polymer ?
#
loop_
_entity_poly.entity_id
_entity_poly.type
_entity_poly.pdbx_seq_one_letter_code
_entity_poly.pdbx_strand_id
1 'polypeptide(L)'
;MKLLIDFEQSFDANKFELCQTLLAANANTKFQNKQHKTPIDIAQSQPSINAELVNILKNQAVNNELKSAIMDHKPVDVMREILSRRADIKAITNANQDTFLHLLLLNKNATPDLLRTFVNEYHADIHAMNLNGHRSIETLIVSDYDDQSMESLADELFKLKQFTTDSFYNERLKLNLLAFADQQNKANSKDLI
;
A
#
# COMPACT_ATOMS: atom_id res chain seq x y z
N MET A 1 21.49 0.27 2.20
CA MET A 1 20.96 -0.94 2.87
C MET A 1 21.37 -2.15 2.03
N LYS A 2 22.42 -2.87 2.42
CA LYS A 2 23.14 -3.90 1.61
C LYS A 2 22.82 -5.35 2.07
N LEU A 3 21.93 -5.51 3.06
CA LEU A 3 21.92 -6.67 3.95
C LEU A 3 21.28 -7.95 3.38
N LEU A 4 20.41 -7.88 2.36
CA LEU A 4 19.73 -9.09 1.84
C LEU A 4 20.63 -10.03 1.04
N ILE A 5 21.78 -9.54 0.55
CA ILE A 5 22.63 -10.26 -0.40
C ILE A 5 23.91 -10.87 0.21
N ASP A 6 24.22 -10.57 1.47
CA ASP A 6 25.46 -11.02 2.12
C ASP A 6 25.36 -12.47 2.66
N PHE A 7 24.23 -13.15 2.48
CA PHE A 7 23.99 -14.54 2.93
C PHE A 7 24.39 -15.57 1.86
N GLU A 8 25.69 -15.74 1.64
CA GLU A 8 26.22 -16.67 0.62
C GLU A 8 26.43 -18.12 1.11
N GLN A 9 26.25 -18.42 2.41
CA GLN A 9 26.43 -19.77 2.98
C GLN A 9 25.19 -20.23 3.77
N SER A 10 24.93 -21.55 3.72
CA SER A 10 23.85 -22.33 4.36
C SER A 10 22.75 -21.54 5.06
N PHE A 11 21.54 -21.60 4.49
CA PHE A 11 20.34 -20.97 5.03
C PHE A 11 19.81 -21.74 6.25
N ASP A 12 20.23 -21.33 7.45
CA ASP A 12 19.66 -21.83 8.71
C ASP A 12 18.44 -20.98 9.14
N ALA A 13 17.72 -21.41 10.17
CA ALA A 13 16.51 -20.75 10.67
C ALA A 13 16.76 -19.27 11.04
N ASN A 14 17.93 -18.97 11.61
CA ASN A 14 18.29 -17.61 12.02
C ASN A 14 18.43 -16.66 10.81
N LYS A 15 18.99 -17.15 9.70
CA LYS A 15 19.08 -16.36 8.45
C LYS A 15 17.72 -16.14 7.80
N PHE A 16 16.80 -17.09 7.94
CA PHE A 16 15.43 -16.93 7.46
C PHE A 16 14.66 -15.84 8.21
N GLU A 17 14.70 -15.86 9.55
CA GLU A 17 14.09 -14.80 10.37
C GLU A 17 14.70 -13.43 10.08
N LEU A 18 16.02 -13.36 9.88
CA LEU A 18 16.68 -12.12 9.51
C LEU A 18 16.23 -11.61 8.14
N CYS A 19 16.11 -12.50 7.14
CA CYS A 19 15.55 -12.13 5.84
C CYS A 19 14.10 -11.64 5.97
N GLN A 20 13.25 -12.32 6.74
CA GLN A 20 11.89 -11.86 7.00
C GLN A 20 11.88 -10.47 7.65
N THR A 21 12.75 -10.24 8.64
CA THR A 21 12.86 -8.94 9.32
C THR A 21 13.32 -7.84 8.36
N LEU A 22 14.28 -8.11 7.49
CA LEU A 22 14.74 -7.16 6.48
C LEU A 22 13.66 -6.86 5.43
N LEU A 23 12.91 -7.87 4.99
CA LEU A 23 11.81 -7.71 4.06
C LEU A 23 10.64 -6.94 4.69
N ALA A 24 10.34 -7.23 5.95
CA ALA A 24 9.41 -6.45 6.76
C ALA A 24 9.90 -5.01 6.97
N ALA A 25 11.20 -4.73 6.88
CA ALA A 25 11.77 -3.38 6.83
C ALA A 25 11.81 -2.76 5.42
N ASN A 26 11.13 -3.37 4.45
CA ASN A 26 11.08 -2.95 3.04
C ASN A 26 12.44 -2.90 2.34
N ALA A 27 13.34 -3.83 2.72
CA ALA A 27 14.63 -3.96 2.06
C ALA A 27 14.47 -4.19 0.55
N ASN A 28 15.38 -3.59 -0.22
CA ASN A 28 15.30 -3.58 -1.68
C ASN A 28 15.56 -4.97 -2.27
N THR A 29 14.50 -5.62 -2.78
CA THR A 29 14.55 -6.94 -3.42
C THR A 29 15.16 -6.94 -4.82
N LYS A 30 15.41 -5.76 -5.41
CA LYS A 30 16.06 -5.60 -6.72
C LYS A 30 17.55 -5.27 -6.61
N PHE A 31 18.07 -5.04 -5.39
CA PHE A 31 19.48 -4.72 -5.21
C PHE A 31 20.35 -5.91 -5.63
N GLN A 32 21.39 -5.65 -6.41
CA GLN A 32 22.30 -6.68 -6.88
C GLN A 32 23.60 -6.70 -6.09
N ASN A 33 24.13 -7.90 -5.82
CA ASN A 33 25.48 -8.06 -5.29
C ASN A 33 26.55 -7.81 -6.36
N LYS A 34 27.83 -7.97 -6.00
CA LYS A 34 28.96 -7.79 -6.92
C LYS A 34 28.94 -8.76 -8.11
N GLN A 35 28.17 -9.84 -8.00
CA GLN A 35 27.97 -10.87 -9.01
C GLN A 35 26.66 -10.66 -9.79
N HIS A 36 26.05 -9.48 -9.69
CA HIS A 36 24.79 -9.12 -10.36
C HIS A 36 23.57 -9.96 -9.93
N LYS A 37 23.64 -10.65 -8.80
CA LYS A 37 22.53 -11.45 -8.27
C LYS A 37 21.67 -10.64 -7.33
N THR A 38 20.36 -10.69 -7.54
CA THR A 38 19.35 -10.21 -6.61
C THR A 38 19.14 -11.21 -5.46
N PRO A 39 18.47 -10.82 -4.35
CA PRO A 39 18.12 -11.74 -3.27
C PRO A 39 17.37 -13.01 -3.74
N ILE A 40 16.50 -12.89 -4.75
CA ILE A 40 15.78 -14.05 -5.31
C ILE A 40 16.73 -14.96 -6.10
N ASP A 41 17.67 -14.41 -6.88
CA ASP A 41 18.67 -15.19 -7.61
C ASP A 41 19.57 -15.97 -6.64
N ILE A 42 19.95 -15.34 -5.53
CA ILE A 42 20.74 -15.98 -4.47
C ILE A 42 19.95 -17.14 -3.87
N ALA A 43 18.71 -16.90 -3.43
CA ALA A 43 17.84 -17.91 -2.82
C ALA A 43 17.58 -19.12 -3.73
N GLN A 44 17.40 -18.88 -5.04
CA GLN A 44 17.18 -19.95 -6.03
C GLN A 44 18.46 -20.72 -6.38
N SER A 45 19.64 -20.11 -6.20
CA SER A 45 20.93 -20.75 -6.50
C SER A 45 21.51 -21.59 -5.34
N GLN A 46 20.80 -21.67 -4.21
CA GLN A 46 21.24 -22.48 -3.06
C GLN A 46 21.03 -23.99 -3.30
N PRO A 47 21.93 -24.86 -2.79
CA PRO A 47 21.78 -26.32 -2.91
C PRO A 47 20.47 -26.86 -2.29
N SER A 48 19.99 -26.21 -1.23
CA SER A 48 18.70 -26.50 -0.61
C SER A 48 17.83 -25.23 -0.70
N ILE A 49 16.88 -25.25 -1.63
CA ILE A 49 16.01 -24.09 -1.88
C ILE A 49 14.97 -24.00 -0.76
N ASN A 50 14.98 -22.89 -0.02
CA ASN A 50 13.88 -22.55 0.87
C ASN A 50 12.73 -21.96 0.03
N ALA A 51 11.74 -22.80 -0.31
CA ALA A 51 10.60 -22.41 -1.13
C ALA A 51 9.76 -21.27 -0.51
N GLU A 52 9.67 -21.23 0.81
CA GLU A 52 8.95 -20.18 1.53
C GLU A 52 9.65 -18.83 1.36
N LEU A 53 10.97 -18.77 1.55
CA LEU A 53 11.75 -17.56 1.31
C LEU A 53 11.60 -17.07 -0.13
N VAL A 54 11.70 -17.97 -1.11
CA VAL A 54 11.54 -17.64 -2.52
C VAL A 54 10.16 -17.03 -2.78
N ASN A 55 9.11 -17.58 -2.17
CA ASN A 55 7.75 -17.03 -2.29
C ASN A 55 7.62 -15.65 -1.63
N ILE A 56 8.17 -15.45 -0.43
CA ILE A 56 8.17 -14.13 0.24
C ILE A 56 8.91 -13.10 -0.61
N LEU A 57 10.08 -13.45 -1.15
CA LEU A 57 10.87 -12.56 -2.02
C LEU A 57 10.12 -12.18 -3.30
N LYS A 58 9.44 -13.15 -3.94
CA LYS A 58 8.60 -12.90 -5.12
C LYS A 58 7.45 -11.95 -4.79
N ASN A 59 6.70 -12.24 -3.73
CA ASN A 59 5.55 -11.43 -3.32
C ASN A 59 5.99 -10.00 -2.96
N GLN A 60 7.07 -9.85 -2.19
CA GLN A 60 7.60 -8.53 -1.83
C GLN A 60 8.08 -7.75 -3.06
N ALA A 61 8.69 -8.41 -4.04
CA ALA A 61 9.09 -7.76 -5.29
C ALA A 61 7.88 -7.22 -6.07
N VAL A 62 6.81 -8.01 -6.18
CA VAL A 62 5.57 -7.59 -6.85
C VAL A 62 4.88 -6.47 -6.06
N ASN A 63 4.82 -6.56 -4.73
CA ASN A 63 4.26 -5.51 -3.87
C ASN A 63 5.02 -4.19 -3.99
N ASN A 64 6.35 -4.24 -4.00
CA ASN A 64 7.20 -3.06 -4.21
C ASN A 64 6.95 -2.43 -5.59
N GLU A 65 6.75 -3.27 -6.61
CA GLU A 65 6.44 -2.81 -7.95
C GLU A 65 5.05 -2.16 -8.04
N LEU A 66 4.03 -2.75 -7.39
CA LEU A 66 2.70 -2.16 -7.31
C LEU A 66 2.73 -0.82 -6.56
N LYS A 67 3.46 -0.78 -5.43
CA LYS A 67 3.68 0.46 -4.66
C LYS A 67 4.27 1.54 -5.55
N SER A 68 5.37 1.25 -6.25
CA SER A 68 6.00 2.19 -7.17
C SER A 68 5.06 2.58 -8.31
N ALA A 69 4.31 1.65 -8.89
CA ALA A 69 3.38 1.95 -9.96
C ALA A 69 2.27 2.92 -9.54
N ILE A 70 1.74 2.74 -8.32
CA ILE A 70 0.80 3.69 -7.71
C ILE A 70 1.51 5.03 -7.51
N MET A 71 2.63 5.09 -6.78
CA MET A 71 3.31 6.34 -6.46
C MET A 71 3.81 7.12 -7.70
N ASP A 72 4.20 6.41 -8.76
CA ASP A 72 4.69 6.98 -10.01
C ASP A 72 3.57 7.26 -11.02
N HIS A 73 2.31 7.16 -10.60
CA HIS A 73 1.13 7.42 -11.43
C HIS A 73 1.11 6.64 -12.76
N LYS A 74 1.50 5.36 -12.72
CA LYS A 74 1.49 4.52 -13.93
C LYS A 74 0.05 4.32 -14.43
N PRO A 75 -0.14 4.04 -15.73
CA PRO A 75 -1.46 3.73 -16.25
C PRO A 75 -2.13 2.56 -15.51
N VAL A 76 -3.46 2.59 -15.44
CA VAL A 76 -4.28 1.56 -14.79
C VAL A 76 -3.94 0.15 -15.30
N ASP A 77 -3.70 0.00 -16.60
CA ASP A 77 -3.38 -1.31 -17.18
C ASP A 77 -2.04 -1.88 -16.69
N VAL A 78 -1.07 -1.01 -16.39
CA VAL A 78 0.20 -1.43 -15.75
C VAL A 78 -0.07 -1.94 -14.33
N MET A 79 -0.94 -1.26 -13.57
CA MET A 79 -1.32 -1.72 -12.24
C MET A 79 -2.07 -3.06 -12.30
N ARG A 80 -3.00 -3.24 -13.25
CA ARG A 80 -3.71 -4.51 -13.49
C ARG A 80 -2.74 -5.65 -13.84
N GLU A 81 -1.76 -5.38 -14.70
CA GLU A 81 -0.71 -6.35 -15.02
C GLU A 81 0.09 -6.76 -13.77
N ILE A 82 0.50 -5.80 -12.93
CA ILE A 82 1.20 -6.10 -11.67
C ILE A 82 0.32 -6.92 -10.73
N LEU A 83 -0.94 -6.54 -10.55
CA LEU A 83 -1.89 -7.25 -9.70
C LEU A 83 -2.13 -8.69 -10.17
N SER A 84 -2.14 -8.94 -11.49
CA SER A 84 -2.25 -10.29 -12.07
C SER A 84 -1.10 -11.23 -11.67
N ARG A 85 0.05 -10.67 -11.27
CA ARG A 85 1.21 -11.42 -10.76
C ARG A 85 1.08 -11.82 -9.29
N ARG A 86 -0.15 -11.82 -8.75
CA ARG A 86 -0.50 -12.16 -7.36
C ARG A 86 0.19 -11.25 -6.33
N ALA A 87 0.17 -9.95 -6.59
CA ALA A 87 0.48 -8.97 -5.55
C ALA A 87 -0.40 -9.25 -4.32
N ASP A 88 0.18 -9.21 -3.13
CA ASP A 88 -0.60 -9.32 -1.91
C ASP A 88 -1.29 -7.97 -1.66
N ILE A 89 -2.53 -7.85 -2.12
CA ILE A 89 -3.31 -6.62 -2.03
C ILE A 89 -3.49 -6.11 -0.59
N LYS A 90 -3.34 -7.01 0.40
CA LYS A 90 -3.48 -6.72 1.82
C LYS A 90 -2.17 -6.28 2.47
N ALA A 91 -1.08 -6.28 1.71
CA ALA A 91 0.19 -5.79 2.19
C ALA A 91 0.08 -4.33 2.62
N ILE A 92 0.80 -4.01 3.70
CA ILE A 92 0.86 -2.68 4.29
C ILE A 92 2.25 -2.08 4.14
N THR A 93 2.32 -0.76 4.06
CA THR A 93 3.60 -0.05 4.12
C THR A 93 4.10 0.08 5.55
N ASN A 94 5.42 0.14 5.74
CA ASN A 94 5.98 0.22 7.09
C ASN A 94 5.77 1.56 7.79
N ALA A 95 5.75 2.67 7.03
CA ALA A 95 5.74 4.00 7.62
C ALA A 95 4.42 4.29 8.35
N ASN A 96 3.29 4.01 7.69
CA ASN A 96 1.96 4.35 8.18
C ASN A 96 1.02 3.15 8.23
N GLN A 97 1.48 1.92 7.93
CA GLN A 97 0.60 0.76 7.75
C GLN A 97 -0.48 0.98 6.67
N ASP A 98 -0.19 1.81 5.67
CA ASP A 98 -1.10 2.05 4.54
C ASP A 98 -1.19 0.80 3.67
N THR A 99 -2.40 0.35 3.36
CA THR A 99 -2.65 -0.65 2.32
C THR A 99 -2.46 -0.01 0.95
N PHE A 100 -2.45 -0.82 -0.11
CA PHE A 100 -2.45 -0.28 -1.47
C PHE A 100 -3.67 0.60 -1.77
N LEU A 101 -4.79 0.37 -1.08
CA LEU A 101 -5.99 1.20 -1.23
C LEU A 101 -5.83 2.57 -0.57
N HIS A 102 -5.17 2.65 0.59
CA HIS A 102 -4.78 3.94 1.19
C HIS A 102 -3.82 4.70 0.27
N LEU A 103 -2.79 4.04 -0.26
CA LEU A 103 -1.84 4.67 -1.17
C LEU A 103 -2.51 5.16 -2.45
N LEU A 104 -3.45 4.38 -2.99
CA LEU A 104 -4.24 4.77 -4.15
C LEU A 104 -5.01 6.06 -3.84
N LEU A 105 -5.70 6.14 -2.70
CA LEU A 105 -6.52 7.32 -2.36
C LEU A 105 -5.70 8.54 -1.91
N LEU A 106 -4.42 8.38 -1.58
CA LEU A 106 -3.50 9.51 -1.42
C LEU A 106 -2.96 10.04 -2.76
N ASN A 107 -3.20 9.32 -3.86
CA ASN A 107 -2.71 9.66 -5.19
C ASN A 107 -3.76 10.47 -5.99
N LYS A 108 -3.43 11.70 -6.37
CA LYS A 108 -4.33 12.60 -7.14
C LYS A 108 -4.85 12.05 -8.49
N ASN A 109 -4.27 10.98 -9.03
CA ASN A 109 -4.73 10.31 -10.24
C ASN A 109 -5.60 9.07 -9.96
N ALA A 110 -6.02 8.86 -8.71
CA ALA A 110 -6.98 7.82 -8.40
C ALA A 110 -8.28 8.04 -9.19
N THR A 111 -8.77 6.97 -9.81
CA THR A 111 -10.04 7.00 -10.55
C THR A 111 -11.03 6.02 -9.90
N PRO A 112 -12.34 6.28 -10.02
CA PRO A 112 -13.38 5.33 -9.61
C PRO A 112 -13.18 3.93 -10.20
N ASP A 113 -12.74 3.84 -11.44
CA ASP A 113 -12.50 2.56 -12.12
C ASP A 113 -11.35 1.78 -11.48
N LEU A 114 -10.25 2.44 -11.14
CA LEU A 114 -9.11 1.80 -10.50
C LEU A 114 -9.45 1.37 -9.06
N LEU A 115 -10.19 2.21 -8.34
CA LEU A 115 -10.75 1.89 -7.03
C LEU A 115 -11.65 0.64 -7.11
N ARG A 116 -12.58 0.61 -8.07
CA ARG A 116 -13.48 -0.54 -8.32
C ARG A 116 -12.67 -1.80 -8.63
N THR A 117 -11.65 -1.70 -9.47
CA THR A 117 -10.76 -2.83 -9.79
C THR A 117 -10.07 -3.37 -8.53
N PHE A 118 -9.48 -2.52 -7.69
CA PHE A 118 -8.82 -2.96 -6.46
C PHE A 118 -9.78 -3.71 -5.52
N VAL A 119 -10.99 -3.19 -5.35
CA VAL A 119 -11.96 -3.73 -4.40
C VAL A 119 -12.68 -4.97 -4.94
N ASN A 120 -13.24 -4.90 -6.15
CA ASN A 120 -14.09 -5.96 -6.68
C ASN A 120 -13.30 -7.10 -7.33
N GLU A 121 -12.24 -6.79 -8.07
CA GLU A 121 -11.47 -7.80 -8.82
C GLU A 121 -10.35 -8.40 -7.96
N TYR A 122 -9.71 -7.56 -7.14
CA TYR A 122 -8.57 -7.98 -6.32
C TYR A 122 -8.89 -8.10 -4.83
N HIS A 123 -10.13 -7.82 -4.41
CA HIS A 123 -10.60 -8.01 -3.03
C HIS A 123 -9.79 -7.20 -1.99
N ALA A 124 -9.40 -5.97 -2.35
CA ALA A 124 -8.84 -5.02 -1.40
C ALA A 124 -9.84 -4.74 -0.26
N ASP A 125 -9.36 -4.74 0.98
CA ASP A 125 -10.18 -4.47 2.15
C ASP A 125 -10.38 -2.96 2.34
N ILE A 126 -11.59 -2.48 2.09
CA ILE A 126 -11.98 -1.08 2.26
C ILE A 126 -12.07 -0.64 3.73
N HIS A 127 -12.11 -1.60 4.66
CA HIS A 127 -12.24 -1.39 6.09
C HIS A 127 -10.93 -1.47 6.85
N ALA A 128 -9.85 -1.89 6.19
CA ALA A 128 -8.52 -1.90 6.76
C ALA A 128 -8.18 -0.51 7.30
N MET A 129 -7.66 -0.46 8.52
CA MET A 129 -7.22 0.79 9.14
C MET A 129 -5.70 0.90 9.03
N ASN A 130 -5.20 2.06 8.65
CA ASN A 130 -3.78 2.39 8.77
C ASN A 130 -3.42 2.78 10.22
N LEU A 131 -2.17 3.14 10.47
CA LEU A 131 -1.65 3.52 11.79
C LEU A 131 -2.37 4.74 12.39
N ASN A 132 -2.90 5.63 11.54
CA ASN A 132 -3.69 6.80 11.97
C ASN A 132 -5.16 6.44 12.30
N GLY A 133 -5.54 5.17 12.15
CA GLY A 133 -6.93 4.74 12.32
C GLY A 133 -7.84 5.25 11.20
N HIS A 134 -7.29 5.56 10.03
CA HIS A 134 -8.05 5.92 8.83
C HIS A 134 -8.29 4.67 8.00
N ARG A 135 -9.50 4.52 7.47
CA ARG A 135 -9.78 3.60 6.38
C ARG A 135 -9.70 4.35 5.06
N SER A 136 -10.09 3.67 4.00
CA SER A 136 -10.13 4.25 2.65
C SER A 136 -10.95 5.55 2.57
N ILE A 137 -12.13 5.62 3.20
CA ILE A 137 -12.95 6.84 3.17
C ILE A 137 -12.33 7.98 3.98
N GLU A 138 -11.80 7.71 5.18
CA GLU A 138 -11.13 8.74 5.97
C GLU A 138 -9.86 9.22 5.29
N THR A 139 -9.09 8.32 4.66
CA THR A 139 -7.92 8.68 3.84
C THR A 139 -8.31 9.58 2.68
N LEU A 140 -9.38 9.27 1.94
CA LEU A 140 -9.87 10.12 0.86
C LEU A 140 -10.27 11.51 1.36
N ILE A 141 -10.95 11.61 2.50
CA ILE A 141 -11.39 12.90 3.08
C ILE A 141 -10.21 13.79 3.49
N VAL A 142 -9.14 13.21 4.01
CA VAL A 142 -7.94 13.98 4.41
C VAL A 142 -6.97 14.23 3.25
N SER A 143 -7.23 13.64 2.07
CA SER A 143 -6.46 13.88 0.85
C SER A 143 -6.85 15.20 0.21
N ASP A 144 -5.88 15.83 -0.45
CA ASP A 144 -6.03 17.12 -1.12
C ASP A 144 -6.51 16.95 -2.58
N TYR A 145 -7.77 16.52 -2.75
CA TYR A 145 -8.46 16.47 -4.05
C TYR A 145 -9.25 17.75 -4.33
N ASP A 146 -9.48 18.03 -5.60
CA ASP A 146 -10.54 18.95 -6.01
C ASP A 146 -11.94 18.33 -5.74
N ASP A 147 -12.94 19.18 -5.58
CA ASP A 147 -14.31 18.77 -5.23
C ASP A 147 -14.88 17.72 -6.20
N GLN A 148 -14.60 17.84 -7.50
CA GLN A 148 -15.14 16.94 -8.51
C GLN A 148 -14.53 15.54 -8.44
N SER A 149 -13.21 15.46 -8.26
CA SER A 149 -12.50 14.19 -8.06
C SER A 149 -12.88 13.54 -6.73
N MET A 150 -12.99 14.34 -5.68
CA MET A 150 -13.41 13.91 -4.34
C MET A 150 -14.82 13.29 -4.38
N GLU A 151 -15.80 14.00 -4.96
CA GLU A 151 -17.18 13.53 -5.08
C GLU A 151 -17.26 12.23 -5.87
N SER A 152 -16.55 12.16 -7.01
CA SER A 152 -16.52 10.97 -7.87
C SER A 152 -15.96 9.72 -7.15
N LEU A 153 -14.87 9.86 -6.40
CA LEU A 153 -14.28 8.77 -5.62
C LEU A 153 -15.12 8.38 -4.40
N ALA A 154 -15.69 9.37 -3.71
CA ALA A 154 -16.57 9.15 -2.56
C ALA A 154 -17.84 8.39 -2.99
N ASP A 155 -18.47 8.81 -4.09
CA ASP A 155 -19.62 8.14 -4.68
C ASP A 155 -19.33 6.67 -4.97
N GLU A 156 -18.15 6.38 -5.53
CA GLU A 156 -17.75 5.00 -5.81
C GLU A 156 -17.53 4.19 -4.52
N LEU A 157 -16.84 4.74 -3.53
CA LEU A 157 -16.70 4.11 -2.21
C LEU A 157 -18.06 3.78 -1.58
N PHE A 158 -19.04 4.68 -1.68
CA PHE A 158 -20.40 4.45 -1.19
C PHE A 158 -21.14 3.37 -2.00
N LYS A 159 -20.90 3.27 -3.32
CA LYS A 159 -21.48 2.23 -4.18
C LYS A 159 -20.90 0.84 -3.92
N LEU A 160 -19.61 0.75 -3.57
CA LEU A 160 -18.93 -0.52 -3.28
C LEU A 160 -19.43 -1.22 -2.00
N LYS A 161 -20.36 -0.59 -1.26
CA LYS A 161 -21.19 -1.15 -0.17
C LYS A 161 -20.60 -2.34 0.59
N GLN A 162 -19.65 -2.03 1.46
CA GLN A 162 -19.54 -2.64 2.79
C GLN A 162 -19.46 -1.60 3.92
N PHE A 163 -19.70 -0.30 3.68
CA PHE A 163 -19.84 0.66 4.79
C PHE A 163 -21.12 0.35 5.60
N THR A 164 -20.98 -0.49 6.62
CA THR A 164 -21.98 -0.62 7.67
C THR A 164 -22.06 0.72 8.37
N THR A 165 -23.19 1.41 8.21
CA THR A 165 -23.60 2.58 8.96
C THR A 165 -23.85 2.19 10.42
N ASP A 166 -22.83 1.68 11.12
CA ASP A 166 -22.96 1.47 12.54
C ASP A 166 -22.76 2.82 13.23
N SER A 167 -23.66 3.17 14.16
CA SER A 167 -23.84 4.58 14.59
C SER A 167 -22.56 5.22 15.15
N PHE A 168 -21.68 4.39 15.72
CA PHE A 168 -20.36 4.77 16.19
C PHE A 168 -19.47 5.39 15.09
N TYR A 169 -19.59 4.91 13.85
CA TYR A 169 -18.81 5.40 12.72
C TYR A 169 -19.32 6.72 12.16
N ASN A 170 -20.63 6.93 12.15
CA ASN A 170 -21.20 8.21 11.72
C ASN A 170 -20.81 9.34 12.67
N GLU A 171 -20.76 9.08 13.98
CA GLU A 171 -20.27 10.02 14.99
C GLU A 171 -18.79 10.35 14.78
N ARG A 172 -17.92 9.33 14.62
CA ARG A 172 -16.48 9.55 14.42
C ARG A 172 -16.15 10.23 13.09
N LEU A 173 -16.84 9.85 12.00
CA LEU A 173 -16.70 10.49 10.69
C LEU A 173 -17.12 11.96 10.75
N LYS A 174 -18.25 12.24 11.41
CA LYS A 174 -18.73 13.61 11.65
C LYS A 174 -17.71 14.44 12.45
N LEU A 175 -17.13 13.87 13.51
CA LEU A 175 -16.08 14.56 14.30
C LEU A 175 -14.83 14.85 13.47
N ASN A 176 -14.40 13.91 12.62
CA ASN A 176 -13.24 14.11 11.75
C ASN A 176 -13.49 15.17 10.68
N LEU A 177 -14.68 15.19 10.06
CA LEU A 177 -15.09 16.22 9.12
C LEU A 177 -15.15 17.61 9.77
N LEU A 178 -15.67 17.70 11.00
CA LEU A 178 -15.70 18.96 11.77
C LEU A 178 -14.28 19.44 12.11
N ALA A 179 -13.40 18.54 12.55
CA ALA A 179 -12.01 18.87 12.87
C ALA A 179 -11.23 19.35 11.63
N PHE A 180 -11.46 18.73 10.47
CA PHE A 180 -10.87 19.16 9.21
C PHE A 180 -11.36 20.55 8.78
N ALA A 181 -12.67 20.80 8.85
CA ALA A 181 -13.26 22.11 8.55
C ALA A 181 -12.67 23.22 9.46
N ASP A 182 -12.49 22.94 10.74
CA ASP A 182 -11.87 23.86 11.69
C ASP A 182 -10.39 24.14 11.37
N GLN A 183 -9.64 23.14 10.89
CA GLN A 183 -8.25 23.33 10.47
C GLN A 183 -8.15 24.19 9.21
N GLN A 184 -9.03 23.99 8.22
CA GLN A 184 -9.08 24.80 7.00
C GLN A 184 -9.44 26.25 7.30
N ASN A 185 -10.43 26.48 8.18
CA ASN A 185 -10.79 27.83 8.62
C ASN A 185 -9.63 28.55 9.33
N LYS A 186 -8.86 27.81 10.15
CA LYS A 186 -7.67 28.36 10.81
C LYS A 186 -6.53 28.66 9.83
N ALA A 187 -6.31 27.81 8.83
CA ALA A 187 -5.31 28.06 7.78
C ALA A 187 -5.66 29.32 6.98
N ASN A 188 -6.90 29.42 6.49
CA ASN A 188 -7.38 30.58 5.74
C ASN A 188 -7.35 31.89 6.56
N SER A 189 -7.54 31.83 7.88
CA SER A 189 -7.45 32.99 8.75
C SER A 189 -6.01 33.50 8.98
N LYS A 190 -5.00 32.67 8.75
CA LYS A 190 -3.58 33.05 8.90
C LYS A 190 -3.00 33.73 7.67
N ASP A 191 -3.57 33.48 6.49
CA ASP A 191 -3.15 34.11 5.23
C ASP A 191 -3.74 35.52 5.02
N LEU A 192 -4.56 36.00 5.97
CA LEU A 192 -5.24 37.30 5.95
C LEU A 192 -4.61 38.36 6.88
N ILE A 193 -3.41 38.11 7.43
CA ILE A 193 -2.70 39.03 8.35
C ILE A 193 -1.36 39.46 7.75
#